data_AF-A0A7C3SPH4-F1
#
_entry.id   AF-A0A7C3SPH4-F1
#
_cell.length_a   1.000
_cell.length_b   1.000
_cell.length_c   1.000
_cell.angle_alpha   90.00
_cell.angle_beta   90.00
_cell.angle_gamma   90.00
#
_symmetry.space_group_name_H-M   'P 1'
#
loop_
_entity.id
_entity.type
_entity.pdbx_description
1 polymer ?
#
loop_
_entity_poly.entity_id
_entity_poly.type
_entity_poly.pdbx_seq_one_letter_code
_entity_poly.pdbx_strand_id
1 'polypeptide(L)'
;MSKDQIYGGLIFAIALIVAIGYITAFFAPYLNLPSWWRDWAIALPIFIIVLAVLGIFMWIGWVMFTTPPPQPIEVEEEKEGEKEKTGEETKNE
;
A
#
# COMPACT_ATOMS: atom_id res chain seq x y z
N MET A 1 4.69 11.40 -38.48
CA MET A 1 4.66 11.58 -37.01
C MET A 1 5.51 10.47 -36.39
N SER A 2 6.41 10.83 -35.46
CA SER A 2 7.15 9.83 -34.69
C SER A 2 6.18 9.00 -33.84
N LYS A 3 6.51 7.72 -33.64
CA LYS A 3 5.67 6.80 -32.86
C LYS A 3 5.41 7.37 -31.46
N ASP A 4 6.42 8.00 -30.88
CA ASP A 4 6.35 8.66 -29.56
C ASP A 4 5.38 9.85 -29.53
N GLN A 5 5.30 10.63 -30.61
CA GLN A 5 4.34 11.73 -30.72
C GLN A 5 2.89 11.22 -30.88
N ILE A 6 2.70 10.05 -31.50
CA ILE A 6 1.37 9.41 -31.61
C ILE A 6 0.94 8.91 -30.23
N TYR A 7 1.81 8.22 -29.49
CA TYR A 7 1.49 7.77 -28.13
C TYR A 7 1.24 8.94 -27.18
N GLY A 8 2.07 9.99 -27.23
CA GLY A 8 1.87 11.20 -26.45
C GLY A 8 0.56 11.93 -26.78
N GLY A 9 0.25 12.07 -28.08
CA GLY A 9 -1.00 12.66 -28.54
C GLY A 9 -2.24 11.85 -28.14
N LEU A 10 -2.16 10.52 -28.22
CA LEU A 10 -3.24 9.62 -27.81
C LEU A 10 -3.53 9.74 -26.31
N ILE A 11 -2.48 9.67 -25.48
CA ILE A 11 -2.60 9.81 -24.03
C ILE A 11 -3.13 11.19 -23.65
N PHE A 12 -2.66 12.26 -24.30
CA PHE A 12 -3.17 13.60 -24.08
C PHE A 12 -4.66 13.72 -24.45
N ALA A 13 -5.07 13.17 -25.60
CA ALA A 13 -6.47 13.18 -26.01
C ALA A 13 -7.37 12.42 -25.03
N ILE A 14 -6.95 11.23 -24.58
CA ILE A 14 -7.70 10.44 -23.59
C ILE A 14 -7.80 11.21 -22.27
N ALA A 15 -6.67 11.75 -21.78
CA ALA A 15 -6.64 12.53 -20.54
C ALA A 15 -7.55 13.77 -20.63
N LEU A 16 -7.54 14.46 -21.76
CA LEU A 16 -8.40 15.62 -22.01
C LEU A 16 -9.88 15.25 -22.02
N ILE A 17 -10.26 14.14 -22.66
CA ILE A 17 -11.64 13.63 -22.66
C ILE A 17 -12.07 13.29 -21.23
N VAL A 18 -11.24 12.58 -20.47
CA VAL A 18 -11.52 12.22 -19.08
C VAL A 18 -11.63 13.46 -18.20
N ALA A 19 -10.76 14.46 -18.38
CA ALA A 19 -10.81 15.71 -17.63
C ALA A 19 -12.12 16.47 -17.89
N ILE A 20 -12.53 16.59 -19.16
CA ILE A 20 -13.82 17.23 -19.52
C ILE A 20 -14.99 16.43 -18.94
N GLY A 21 -14.96 15.11 -19.03
CA GLY A 21 -15.97 14.23 -18.45
C GLY A 21 -16.10 14.40 -16.94
N TYR A 22 -14.97 14.46 -16.22
CA TYR A 22 -14.94 14.66 -14.78
C TYR A 22 -15.50 16.02 -14.37
N ILE A 23 -15.08 17.10 -15.04
CA ILE A 23 -15.58 18.46 -14.77
C ILE A 23 -17.09 18.51 -15.03
N THR A 24 -17.56 17.94 -16.15
CA THR A 24 -18.98 17.92 -16.50
C THR A 24 -19.80 17.10 -15.49
N ALA A 25 -19.30 15.95 -15.06
CA ALA A 25 -19.94 15.12 -14.05
C ALA A 25 -19.99 15.81 -12.67
N PHE A 26 -18.93 16.52 -12.29
CA PHE A 26 -18.88 17.27 -11.04
C PHE A 26 -19.89 18.43 -11.01
N PHE A 27 -20.02 19.16 -12.12
CA PHE A 27 -20.97 20.27 -12.28
C PHE A 27 -22.37 19.83 -12.77
N ALA A 28 -22.64 18.52 -12.85
CA ALA A 28 -23.92 17.98 -13.31
C ALA A 28 -25.17 18.63 -12.67
N PRO A 29 -25.22 18.88 -11.34
CA PRO A 29 -26.39 19.52 -10.72
C PRO A 29 -26.64 20.95 -11.20
N TYR A 30 -25.60 21.67 -11.59
CA TYR A 30 -25.68 23.05 -12.10
C TYR A 30 -26.05 23.09 -13.59
N LEU A 31 -25.83 21.99 -14.31
CA LEU A 31 -26.10 21.83 -15.74
C LEU A 31 -27.44 21.15 -16.03
N ASN A 32 -28.28 20.96 -15.00
CA ASN A 32 -29.58 20.26 -15.10
C ASN A 32 -29.43 18.79 -15.58
N LEU A 33 -28.27 18.17 -15.29
CA LEU A 33 -27.98 16.77 -15.55
C LEU A 33 -28.37 15.91 -14.34
N PRO A 34 -28.51 14.57 -14.49
CA PRO A 34 -28.82 13.68 -13.38
C PRO A 34 -27.80 13.83 -12.25
N SER A 35 -28.29 14.05 -11.02
CA SER A 35 -27.45 14.24 -9.84
C SER A 35 -26.52 13.06 -9.54
N TRP A 36 -26.89 11.84 -9.98
CA TRP A 36 -26.03 10.66 -9.82
C TRP A 36 -24.64 10.90 -10.40
N TRP A 37 -24.51 11.66 -11.49
CA TRP A 37 -23.23 11.84 -12.17
C TRP A 37 -22.18 12.46 -11.24
N ARG A 38 -22.61 13.39 -10.39
CA ARG A 38 -21.76 13.99 -9.34
C ARG A 38 -21.40 12.96 -8.28
N ASP A 39 -22.36 12.16 -7.85
CA ASP A 39 -22.13 11.15 -6.82
C ASP A 39 -21.10 10.11 -7.29
N TRP A 40 -21.17 9.67 -8.54
CA TRP A 40 -20.19 8.77 -9.14
C TRP A 40 -18.82 9.43 -9.35
N ALA A 41 -18.78 10.72 -9.74
CA ALA A 41 -17.52 11.46 -9.88
C ALA A 41 -16.75 11.55 -8.55
N ILE A 42 -17.47 11.61 -7.42
CA ILE A 42 -16.88 11.66 -6.07
C ILE A 42 -16.65 10.25 -5.52
N ALA A 43 -17.60 9.34 -5.70
CA ALA A 43 -17.54 7.99 -5.15
C ALA A 43 -16.41 7.17 -5.77
N LEU A 44 -16.17 7.28 -7.08
CA LEU A 44 -15.14 6.50 -7.78
C LEU A 44 -13.72 6.73 -7.22
N PRO A 45 -13.18 7.96 -7.11
CA PRO A 45 -11.85 8.18 -6.55
C PRO A 45 -11.77 7.78 -5.08
N ILE A 46 -12.80 8.06 -4.28
CA ILE A 46 -12.84 7.67 -2.87
C ILE A 46 -12.83 6.15 -2.73
N PHE A 47 -13.61 5.44 -3.55
CA PHE A 47 -13.68 3.99 -3.56
C PHE A 47 -12.31 3.36 -3.87
N ILE A 48 -11.57 3.90 -4.85
CA ILE A 48 -10.21 3.43 -5.17
C ILE A 48 -9.27 3.62 -3.98
N ILE A 49 -9.33 4.77 -3.29
CA ILE A 49 -8.52 5.03 -2.09
C ILE A 49 -8.86 4.03 -0.98
N VAL A 50 -10.15 3.81 -0.72
CA VAL A 50 -10.61 2.84 0.29
C VAL A 50 -10.15 1.43 -0.04
N LEU A 51 -10.25 1.01 -1.30
CA LEU A 51 -9.76 -0.30 -1.75
C LEU A 51 -8.25 -0.43 -1.61
N ALA A 52 -7.47 0.63 -1.88
CA ALA A 52 -6.03 0.62 -1.68
C ALA A 52 -5.69 0.40 -0.20
N VAL A 53 -6.35 1.11 0.71
CA VAL A 53 -6.17 0.96 2.16
C VAL A 53 -6.59 -0.44 2.65
N LEU A 54 -7.75 -0.92 2.21
CA LEU A 54 -8.21 -2.28 2.54
C LEU A 54 -7.28 -3.35 1.98
N GLY A 55 -6.74 -3.17 0.78
CA GLY A 55 -5.73 -4.06 0.20
C GLY A 55 -4.47 -4.14 1.06
N ILE A 56 -4.02 -3.02 1.63
CA ILE A 56 -2.90 -2.99 2.57
C ILE A 56 -3.25 -3.76 3.86
N PHE A 57 -4.42 -3.51 4.45
CA PHE A 57 -4.84 -4.26 5.65
C PHE A 57 -4.96 -5.76 5.40
N MET A 58 -5.50 -6.15 4.24
CA MET A 58 -5.59 -7.54 3.82
C MET A 58 -4.20 -8.16 3.67
N TRP A 59 -3.24 -7.42 3.08
CA TRP A 59 -1.86 -7.86 2.97
C TRP A 59 -1.18 -8.04 4.32
N ILE A 60 -1.37 -7.10 5.27
CA ILE A 60 -0.81 -7.20 6.62
C ILE A 60 -1.41 -8.41 7.35
N GLY A 61 -2.72 -8.60 7.27
CA GLY A 61 -3.40 -9.76 7.85
C GLY A 61 -2.89 -11.08 7.27
N TRP A 62 -2.63 -11.12 5.96
CA TRP A 62 -2.03 -12.28 5.30
C TRP A 62 -0.62 -12.58 5.82
N VAL A 63 0.23 -11.55 5.98
CA VAL A 63 1.59 -11.74 6.53
C VAL A 63 1.52 -12.24 7.97
N MET A 64 0.66 -11.67 8.84
CA MET A 64 0.53 -12.15 10.23
C MET A 64 0.02 -13.60 10.32
N PHE A 65 -0.92 -14.00 9.46
CA PHE A 65 -1.41 -15.38 9.41
C PHE A 65 -0.32 -16.37 8.96
N THR A 66 0.57 -15.93 8.07
CA THR A 66 1.62 -16.77 7.50
C THR A 66 2.96 -16.68 8.23
N THR A 67 3.13 -15.75 9.18
CA THR A 67 4.31 -15.68 10.06
C THR A 67 4.07 -16.52 11.31
N PRO A 68 4.69 -17.71 11.46
CA PRO A 68 4.74 -18.38 12.74
C PRO A 68 5.40 -17.47 13.77
N PRO A 69 4.92 -17.46 15.02
CA PRO A 69 5.42 -16.58 16.07
C PRO A 69 6.95 -16.70 16.15
N PRO A 70 7.67 -15.56 16.24
CA PRO A 70 9.13 -15.58 16.32
C PRO A 70 9.53 -16.50 17.47
N GLN A 71 10.45 -17.42 17.18
CA GLN A 71 10.93 -18.40 18.16
C GLN A 71 11.46 -17.64 19.38
N PRO A 72 11.13 -18.07 20.62
CA PRO A 72 11.71 -17.50 21.82
C PRO A 72 13.23 -17.47 21.68
N ILE A 73 13.83 -16.34 22.03
CA ILE A 73 15.28 -16.18 22.15
C ILE A 73 15.69 -16.92 23.42
N GLU A 74 15.62 -18.25 23.38
CA GLU A 74 16.35 -19.12 24.29
C GLU A 74 17.76 -19.28 23.66
N VAL A 75 18.82 -19.30 24.46
CA VAL A 75 20.22 -19.61 24.08
C VAL A 75 21.15 -18.46 23.60
N GLU A 76 20.96 -17.21 24.06
CA GLU A 76 22.13 -16.31 24.24
C GLU A 76 22.57 -16.22 25.71
N GLU A 77 21.68 -16.43 26.68
CA GLU A 77 22.05 -16.48 28.11
C GLU A 77 22.90 -17.70 28.51
N GLU A 78 22.86 -18.82 27.76
CA GLU A 78 23.71 -19.98 28.06
C GLU A 78 25.19 -19.76 27.64
N LYS A 79 25.47 -18.93 26.63
CA LYS A 79 26.85 -18.71 26.16
C LYS A 79 27.67 -17.75 27.02
N GLU A 80 27.02 -16.92 27.83
CA GLU A 80 27.71 -16.08 28.82
C GLU A 80 27.96 -16.84 30.12
N GLY A 81 27.02 -17.69 30.57
CA GLY A 81 27.17 -18.48 31.80
C GLY A 81 28.24 -19.58 31.75
N GLU A 82 28.58 -20.10 30.57
CA GLU A 82 29.60 -21.15 30.41
C GLU A 82 31.03 -20.59 30.33
N LYS A 83 31.20 -19.31 29.94
CA LYS A 83 32.50 -18.63 29.88
C LYS A 83 32.98 -18.11 31.23
N GLU A 84 32.08 -17.70 32.12
CA GLU A 84 32.46 -17.25 33.47
C GLU A 84 32.95 -18.42 34.35
N LYS A 85 32.36 -19.61 34.23
CA LYS A 85 32.76 -20.78 35.05
C LYS A 85 34.10 -21.40 34.64
N THR A 86 34.44 -21.38 33.35
CA THR A 86 35.75 -21.86 32.86
C THR A 86 36.90 -20.94 33.26
N GLY A 87 36.67 -19.64 33.47
CA GLY A 87 37.71 -18.67 33.83
C GLY A 87 38.11 -18.65 35.31
N GLU A 88 37.25 -19.10 36.22
CA GLU A 88 37.54 -19.16 37.66
C GLU A 88 38.28 -20.43 38.09
N GLU A 89 38.09 -21.56 37.41
CA GLU A 89 38.80 -22.80 37.76
C GLU A 89 40.29 -22.78 37.37
N THR A 90 40.68 -22.03 36.34
CA THR A 90 42.10 -21.95 35.90
C THR A 90 42.97 -21.00 36.74
N LYS A 91 42.39 -20.29 37.72
CA LYS A 91 43.11 -19.30 38.54
C LYS A 91 43.42 -19.80 39.97
N ASN A 92 42.89 -20.97 40.34
CA ASN A 92 43.06 -21.58 41.66
C ASN A 92 43.79 -22.93 41.64
N GLU A 93 44.45 -23.30 40.53
CA GLU A 93 45.35 -24.45 40.43
C GLU A 93 46.78 -24.01 40.04
#